data_AF-A0AAX6BLN2-F1
#
_entry.id   AF-A0AAX6BLN2-F1
#
_cell.length_a   1.000
_cell.length_b   1.000
_cell.length_c   1.000
_cell.angle_alpha   90.00
_cell.angle_beta   90.00
_cell.angle_gamma   90.00
#
_symmetry.space_group_name_H-M   'P 1'
#
loop_
_entity.id
_entity.type
_entity.pdbx_description
1 polymer ?
#
loop_
_entity_poly.entity_id
_entity_poly.type
_entity_poly.pdbx_seq_one_letter_code
_entity_poly.pdbx_strand_id
1 'polypeptide(L)'
;MLSRLAQLRKEKKWSLQYTADQLEIAKSTYAGYESGYRRPSLEALVTIAELFDTSTDYLLGKEKEPHSPSDAPIELTSPQTHRITVDGAELSQEEIQQLTAFIRAKRQIEKETAPSSI
;
A
#
# COMPACT_ATOMS: atom_id res chain seq x y z
N MET A 1 19.29 -0.55 -11.90
CA MET A 1 18.76 0.82 -12.11
C MET A 1 17.51 0.99 -11.26
N LEU A 2 17.26 2.16 -10.68
CA LEU A 2 15.97 2.52 -10.07
C LEU A 2 14.98 2.89 -11.18
N SER A 3 14.70 1.95 -12.10
CA SER A 3 13.85 2.15 -13.27
C SER A 3 12.43 2.61 -12.91
N ARG A 4 11.98 2.31 -11.68
CA ARG A 4 10.67 2.69 -11.15
C ARG A 4 10.49 4.20 -10.99
N LEU A 5 11.53 4.95 -10.63
CA LEU A 5 11.42 6.41 -10.44
C LEU A 5 11.09 7.13 -11.75
N ALA A 6 11.82 6.79 -12.81
CA ALA A 6 11.58 7.35 -14.13
C ALA A 6 10.20 6.94 -14.68
N GLN A 7 9.73 5.72 -14.36
CA GLN A 7 8.41 5.24 -14.71
C GLN A 7 7.31 6.06 -14.01
N LEU A 8 7.32 6.10 -12.67
CA LEU A 8 6.33 6.80 -11.85
C LEU A 8 6.22 8.29 -12.22
N ARG A 9 7.37 8.95 -12.44
CA ARG A 9 7.41 10.33 -12.90
C ARG A 9 6.73 10.52 -14.25
N LYS A 10 6.99 9.64 -15.22
CA LYS A 10 6.40 9.71 -16.56
C LYS A 10 4.90 9.42 -16.54
N GLU A 11 4.44 8.50 -15.71
CA GLU A 11 3.01 8.20 -15.52
C GLU A 11 2.24 9.41 -15.00
N LYS A 12 2.82 10.16 -14.05
CA LYS A 12 2.28 11.43 -13.56
C LYS A 12 2.54 12.63 -14.49
N LYS A 13 3.23 12.42 -15.62
CA LYS A 13 3.64 13.46 -16.60
C LYS A 13 4.49 14.58 -15.98
N TRP A 14 5.28 14.26 -14.97
CA TRP A 14 6.12 15.22 -14.27
C TRP A 14 7.49 15.40 -14.94
N SER A 15 8.04 16.61 -14.88
CA SER A 15 9.40 16.89 -15.34
C SER A 15 10.42 16.53 -14.27
N LEU A 16 11.68 16.29 -14.65
CA LEU A 16 12.77 16.08 -13.69
C LEU A 16 12.93 17.24 -12.71
N GLN A 17 12.70 18.48 -13.18
CA GLN A 17 12.79 19.67 -12.35
C GLN A 17 11.65 19.68 -11.33
N TYR A 18 10.41 19.52 -11.80
CA TYR A 18 9.23 19.51 -10.94
C TYR A 18 9.34 18.46 -9.83
N THR A 19 9.73 17.23 -10.15
CA THR A 19 9.88 16.17 -9.14
C THR A 19 11.00 16.48 -8.15
N ALA A 20 12.11 17.07 -8.61
CA ALA A 20 13.18 17.48 -7.72
C ALA A 20 12.74 18.63 -6.78
N ASP A 21 11.92 19.56 -7.28
CA ASP A 21 11.35 20.66 -6.49
C ASP A 21 10.39 20.11 -5.41
N GLN A 22 9.56 19.12 -5.73
CA GLN A 22 8.68 18.45 -4.74
C GLN A 22 9.45 17.72 -3.63
N LEU A 23 10.69 17.31 -3.91
CA LEU A 23 11.56 16.62 -2.96
C LEU A 23 12.57 17.56 -2.29
N GLU A 24 12.52 18.86 -2.59
CA GLU A 24 13.46 19.88 -2.10
C GLU A 24 14.94 19.55 -2.37
N ILE A 25 15.22 18.93 -3.53
CA ILE A 25 16.58 18.55 -3.95
C ILE A 25 16.94 19.16 -5.31
N ALA A 26 18.25 19.20 -5.61
CA ALA A 26 18.71 19.62 -6.93
C ALA A 26 18.23 18.63 -8.02
N LYS A 27 17.85 19.17 -9.20
CA LYS A 27 17.49 18.37 -10.39
C LYS A 27 18.54 17.32 -10.75
N SER A 28 19.83 17.66 -10.62
CA SER A 28 20.94 16.75 -10.88
C SER A 28 21.00 15.59 -9.88
N THR A 29 20.62 15.82 -8.63
CA THR A 29 20.49 14.78 -7.60
C THR A 29 19.38 13.80 -7.98
N TYR A 30 18.19 14.30 -8.30
CA TYR A 30 17.08 13.45 -8.72
C TYR A 30 17.36 12.67 -10.01
N ALA A 31 17.98 13.31 -11.02
CA ALA A 31 18.43 12.62 -12.24
C ALA A 31 19.50 11.55 -11.94
N GLY A 32 20.35 11.79 -10.94
CA GLY A 32 21.29 10.80 -10.43
C GLY A 32 20.60 9.57 -9.83
N TYR A 33 19.47 9.76 -9.16
CA TYR A 33 18.64 8.66 -8.64
C TYR A 33 18.01 7.85 -9.78
N GLU A 34 17.36 8.49 -10.76
CA GLU A 34 16.72 7.78 -11.89
C GLU A 34 17.73 6.96 -12.71
N SER A 35 18.92 7.52 -12.96
CA SER A 35 19.99 6.82 -13.70
C SER A 35 20.69 5.73 -12.88
N GLY A 36 20.52 5.72 -11.55
CA GLY A 36 21.25 4.86 -10.63
C GLY A 36 22.71 5.26 -10.40
N TYR A 37 23.14 6.42 -10.92
CA TYR A 37 24.47 6.99 -10.66
C TYR A 37 24.62 7.40 -9.18
N ARG A 38 23.53 7.83 -8.55
CA ARG A 38 23.45 8.13 -7.11
C ARG A 38 22.43 7.23 -6.46
N ARG A 39 22.72 6.80 -5.23
CA ARG A 39 21.77 6.10 -4.36
C ARG A 39 21.11 7.11 -3.43
N PRO A 40 19.77 7.12 -3.30
CA PRO A 40 19.11 7.92 -2.27
C PRO A 40 19.51 7.42 -0.88
N SER A 41 19.52 8.33 0.10
CA SER A 41 19.58 7.94 1.52
C SER A 41 18.30 7.21 1.92
N LEU A 42 18.28 6.58 3.09
CA LEU A 42 17.07 5.98 3.63
C LEU A 42 15.94 7.01 3.75
N GLU A 43 16.24 8.18 4.31
CA GLU A 43 15.28 9.29 4.43
C GLU A 43 14.74 9.73 3.07
N ALA A 44 15.62 9.98 2.09
CA ALA A 44 15.19 10.37 0.75
C ALA A 44 14.34 9.27 0.08
N LEU A 45 14.65 8.00 0.31
CA LEU A 45 13.88 6.89 -0.24
C LEU A 45 12.45 6.86 0.32
N VAL A 46 12.29 7.13 1.62
CA VAL A 46 10.97 7.24 2.27
C VAL A 46 10.18 8.41 1.69
N THR A 47 10.77 9.61 1.62
CA THR A 47 10.10 10.79 1.05
C THR A 47 9.70 10.60 -0.42
N ILE A 48 10.54 9.91 -1.20
CA ILE A 48 10.21 9.57 -2.59
C ILE A 48 9.03 8.59 -2.66
N ALA A 49 8.99 7.59 -1.77
CA ALA A 49 7.90 6.63 -1.70
C ALA A 49 6.57 7.32 -1.35
N GLU A 50 6.59 8.24 -0.38
CA GLU A 50 5.43 9.07 -0.01
C GLU A 50 4.98 9.97 -1.17
N LEU A 51 5.91 10.66 -1.84
CA LEU A 51 5.59 11.54 -2.97
C LEU A 51 4.87 10.80 -4.11
N PHE A 52 5.29 9.56 -4.38
CA PHE A 52 4.69 8.75 -5.43
C PHE A 52 3.53 7.88 -4.96
N ASP A 53 3.17 7.92 -3.68
CA ASP A 53 2.17 7.07 -3.04
C ASP A 53 2.45 5.58 -3.31
N THR A 54 3.61 5.11 -2.89
CA THR A 54 4.07 3.72 -3.07
C THR A 54 4.95 3.27 -1.91
N SER A 55 5.41 2.02 -1.94
CA SER A 55 6.31 1.46 -0.93
C SER A 55 7.78 1.66 -1.33
N THR A 56 8.68 1.72 -0.34
CA THR A 56 10.13 1.69 -0.61
C THR A 56 10.55 0.37 -1.27
N ASP A 57 9.85 -0.72 -0.97
CA ASP A 57 10.12 -2.04 -1.56
C ASP A 57 9.77 -2.08 -3.05
N TYR A 58 8.72 -1.38 -3.48
CA TYR A 58 8.42 -1.16 -4.89
C TYR A 58 9.53 -0.35 -5.57
N LEU A 59 9.97 0.75 -4.96
CA LEU A 59 11.06 1.57 -5.51
C LEU A 59 12.36 0.78 -5.67
N LEU A 60 12.66 -0.12 -4.73
CA LEU A 60 13.82 -1.00 -4.74
C LEU A 60 13.65 -2.22 -5.66
N GLY A 61 12.47 -2.42 -6.25
CA GLY A 61 12.17 -3.52 -7.17
C GLY A 61 11.96 -4.88 -6.50
N LYS A 62 11.66 -4.90 -5.21
CA LYS A 62 11.28 -6.13 -4.48
C LYS A 62 9.83 -6.54 -4.75
N GLU A 63 8.97 -5.57 -5.06
CA GLU A 63 7.58 -5.79 -5.42
C GLU A 63 7.36 -5.62 -6.93
N LYS A 64 6.49 -6.44 -7.51
CA LYS A 64 6.15 -6.35 -8.94
C LYS A 64 5.18 -5.21 -9.21
N GLU A 65 4.22 -5.01 -8.31
CA GLU A 65 3.16 -4.00 -8.40
C GLU A 65 3.37 -2.93 -7.33
N PRO A 66 3.01 -1.66 -7.63
CA PRO A 66 3.06 -0.61 -6.63
C PRO A 66 1.99 -0.88 -5.58
N HIS A 67 2.41 -1.24 -4.38
CA HIS A 67 1.53 -1.25 -3.23
C HIS A 67 1.61 0.12 -2.56
N SER A 68 0.51 0.86 -2.55
CA SER A 68 0.31 1.89 -1.54
C SER A 68 0.11 1.18 -0.20
N PRO A 69 0.62 1.70 0.93
CA PRO A 69 0.12 1.32 2.24
C PRO A 69 -1.37 1.69 2.28
N SER A 70 -2.22 0.73 1.92
CA SER A 70 -3.66 0.92 1.88
C SER A 70 -4.19 0.88 3.30
N ASP A 71 -4.61 2.03 3.82
CA ASP A 71 -5.45 2.11 5.03
C ASP A 71 -6.88 1.57 4.80
N ALA A 72 -7.20 1.08 3.59
CA ALA A 72 -8.49 0.48 3.32
C ALA A 72 -8.72 -0.75 4.21
N PRO A 73 -9.94 -0.93 4.76
CA PRO A 73 -10.28 -2.10 5.53
C PRO A 73 -10.01 -3.38 4.73
N ILE A 74 -9.35 -4.34 5.37
CA ILE A 74 -9.13 -5.66 4.81
C ILE A 74 -10.45 -6.43 4.85
N GLU A 75 -10.93 -6.86 3.68
CA GLU A 75 -12.11 -7.72 3.58
C GLU A 75 -11.71 -9.18 3.89
N LEU A 76 -12.25 -9.74 4.97
CA LEU A 76 -11.94 -11.10 5.42
C LEU A 76 -12.34 -12.17 4.39
N THR A 77 -13.33 -11.90 3.54
CA THR A 77 -13.76 -12.83 2.49
C THR A 77 -12.94 -12.73 1.20
N SER A 78 -11.93 -11.87 1.14
CA SER A 78 -11.13 -11.68 -0.07
C SER A 78 -10.29 -12.93 -0.39
N PRO A 79 -10.29 -13.44 -1.63
CA PRO A 79 -9.77 -14.77 -1.95
C PRO A 79 -8.28 -15.05 -1.71
N GLN A 80 -7.41 -14.09 -1.36
CA GLN A 80 -5.96 -14.33 -1.51
C GLN A 80 -4.94 -13.50 -0.73
N THR A 81 -5.29 -12.51 0.09
CA THR A 81 -4.24 -11.55 0.52
C THR A 81 -3.70 -11.72 1.93
N HIS A 82 -4.39 -12.42 2.84
CA HIS A 82 -4.01 -12.39 4.26
C HIS A 82 -4.16 -13.75 4.97
N ARG A 83 -3.12 -14.12 5.72
CA ARG A 83 -3.14 -15.28 6.62
C ARG A 83 -3.76 -14.83 7.95
N ILE A 84 -4.90 -15.41 8.30
CA ILE A 84 -5.61 -15.11 9.54
C ILE A 84 -5.34 -16.23 10.53
N THR A 85 -4.95 -15.86 11.76
CA THR A 85 -4.68 -16.82 12.82
C THR A 85 -5.52 -16.53 14.06
N VAL A 86 -5.89 -17.58 14.78
CA VAL A 86 -6.49 -17.51 16.12
C VAL A 86 -5.63 -18.39 17.02
N ASP A 87 -5.14 -17.83 18.13
CA ASP A 87 -4.22 -18.50 19.06
C ASP A 87 -2.97 -19.11 18.40
N GLY A 88 -2.51 -18.50 17.31
CA GLY A 88 -1.35 -18.94 16.53
C GLY A 88 -1.63 -20.06 15.52
N ALA A 89 -2.85 -20.60 15.46
CA ALA A 89 -3.27 -21.54 14.43
C ALA A 89 -3.91 -20.80 13.25
N GLU A 90 -3.52 -21.16 12.02
CA GLU A 90 -4.09 -20.60 10.80
C GLU A 90 -5.49 -21.16 10.56
N LEU A 91 -6.44 -20.27 10.27
CA LEU A 91 -7.82 -20.67 10.02
C LEU A 91 -7.95 -21.39 8.67
N SER A 92 -8.67 -22.52 8.68
CA SER A 92 -9.11 -23.21 7.47
C SER A 92 -10.17 -22.40 6.72
N GLN A 93 -10.38 -22.76 5.45
CA GLN A 93 -11.45 -22.17 4.63
C GLN A 93 -12.84 -22.37 5.25
N GLU A 94 -13.06 -23.50 5.92
CA GLU A 94 -14.31 -23.82 6.59
C GLU A 94 -14.53 -22.92 7.82
N GLU A 95 -13.50 -22.72 8.63
CA GLU A 95 -13.56 -21.81 9.78
C GLU A 95 -13.77 -20.35 9.34
N ILE A 96 -13.13 -19.91 8.24
CA ILE A 96 -13.37 -18.57 7.66
C ILE A 96 -14.82 -18.41 7.23
N GLN A 97 -15.41 -19.44 6.60
CA GLN A 97 -16.82 -19.42 6.21
C GLN A 97 -17.76 -19.36 7.42
N GLN A 98 -17.50 -20.18 8.45
CA GLN A 98 -18.28 -20.21 9.69
C GLN A 98 -18.19 -18.86 10.42
N LEU A 99 -16.99 -18.29 10.55
CA LEU A 99 -16.77 -16.97 11.14
C LEU A 99 -17.51 -15.88 10.37
N THR A 100 -17.44 -15.92 9.03
CA THR A 100 -18.15 -14.97 8.17
C THR A 100 -19.67 -15.07 8.37
N ALA A 101 -20.22 -16.29 8.42
CA ALA A 101 -21.64 -16.52 8.67
C ALA A 101 -22.06 -16.01 10.05
N PHE A 102 -21.26 -16.31 11.08
CA PHE A 102 -21.48 -15.85 12.44
C PHE A 102 -21.52 -14.31 12.53
N ILE A 103 -20.53 -13.62 11.95
CA ILE A 103 -20.47 -12.14 11.95
C ILE A 103 -21.71 -11.55 11.25
N ARG A 104 -22.14 -12.14 10.12
CA ARG A 104 -23.33 -11.69 9.39
C ARG A 104 -24.61 -11.86 10.22
N ALA A 105 -24.79 -13.02 10.85
CA ALA A 105 -25.95 -13.30 11.69
C ALA A 105 -25.98 -12.37 12.93
N LYS A 106 -24.85 -12.20 13.61
CA LYS A 106 -24.73 -11.29 14.76
C LYS A 106 -25.13 -9.86 14.41
N ARG A 107 -24.65 -9.33 13.27
CA ARG A 107 -24.99 -7.99 12.78
C ARG A 107 -26.49 -7.84 12.44
N GLN A 108 -27.14 -8.90 11.97
CA GLN A 108 -28.58 -8.88 11.69
C GLN A 108 -29.38 -8.73 12.99
N ILE A 109 -29.03 -9.51 14.02
CA ILE A 109 -29.66 -9.44 15.34
C ILE A 109 -29.47 -8.04 15.95
N GLU A 110 -28.26 -7.50 15.92
CA GLU A 110 -27.96 -6.17 16.46
C GLU A 110 -28.79 -5.06 15.79
N LYS A 111 -29.02 -5.15 14.46
CA LYS A 111 -29.87 -4.21 13.72
C LYS A 111 -31.35 -4.33 14.06
N GLU A 112 -31.85 -5.53 14.33
CA GLU A 112 -33.24 -5.77 14.74
C GLU A 112 -33.52 -5.30 16.17
N THR A 113 -32.49 -5.31 17.04
CA THR A 113 -32.58 -4.82 18.42
C THR A 113 -32.26 -3.33 18.60
N ALA A 114 -31.80 -2.63 17.56
CA ALA A 114 -31.53 -1.20 17.65
C ALA A 114 -32.89 -0.45 17.73
N PRO A 115 -33.19 0.25 18.85
CA PRO A 115 -34.46 0.96 18.97
C PRO A 115 -34.56 1.99 17.84
N SER A 116 -35.69 1.99 17.16
CA SER A 116 -36.08 3.04 16.24
C SER A 116 -36.08 4.36 17.03
N SER A 117 -34.99 5.13 16.92
CA SER A 117 -34.92 6.47 17.50
C SER A 117 -35.96 7.32 16.77
N ILE A 118 -37.00 7.66 17.54
CA ILE A 118 -38.03 8.66 17.25
C ILE A 118 -37.37 10.04 17.19
#